data_AF-A0A950XWZ3-F1
#
_entry.id   AF-A0A950XWZ3-F1
#
_cell.length_a   1.000
_cell.length_b   1.000
_cell.length_c   1.000
_cell.angle_alpha   90.00
_cell.angle_beta   90.00
_cell.angle_gamma   90.00
#
_symmetry.space_group_name_H-M   'P 1'
#
loop_
_entity.id
_entity.type
_entity.pdbx_description
1 polymer ?
#
loop_
_entity_poly.entity_id
_entity_poly.type
_entity_poly.pdbx_seq_one_letter_code
_entity_poly.pdbx_strand_id
1 'polypeptide(L)'
;MRQAFVILLIAGLSVPALKAQARFPWWEGPIAKSLDLTDAQNAQIRATVAEYRDKLRDLRAAVNKAETDLEAIFNEESVDQRQANDAINQLAAARSELFKTTSQMDLKLRIALTAQQWQVLQAQQRPGRGPGSPRRRGAGGPGSKNPIAGSAATK
;
A
#
# COMPACT_ATOMS: atom_id res chain seq x y z
N MET A 1 -35.81 -7.05 22.44
CA MET A 1 -35.39 -7.47 21.10
C MET A 1 -35.41 -6.25 20.19
N ARG A 2 -34.26 -5.62 19.99
CA ARG A 2 -34.06 -4.51 19.03
C ARG A 2 -33.02 -5.02 18.04
N GLN A 3 -33.38 -5.10 16.77
CA GLN A 3 -32.54 -5.71 15.74
C GLN A 3 -31.36 -4.78 15.46
N ALA A 4 -30.17 -5.22 15.84
CA ALA A 4 -28.92 -4.62 15.43
C ALA A 4 -28.69 -4.98 13.96
N PHE A 5 -28.70 -3.99 13.07
CA PHE A 5 -28.16 -4.14 11.74
C PHE A 5 -26.63 -4.15 11.85
N VAL A 6 -26.09 -5.35 12.06
CA VAL A 6 -24.66 -5.64 11.90
C VAL A 6 -24.36 -5.55 10.40
N ILE A 7 -23.62 -4.51 10.00
CA ILE A 7 -23.08 -4.36 8.66
C ILE A 7 -22.10 -5.52 8.43
N LEU A 8 -22.45 -6.39 7.50
CA LEU A 8 -21.73 -7.63 7.21
C LEU A 8 -20.58 -7.36 6.24
N LEU A 9 -19.37 -7.38 6.82
CA LEU A 9 -18.15 -8.05 6.35
C LEU A 9 -17.75 -7.85 4.87
N ILE A 10 -16.72 -7.02 4.68
CA ILE A 10 -15.77 -7.14 3.58
C ILE A 10 -15.20 -8.57 3.59
N ALA A 11 -15.49 -9.33 2.54
CA ALA A 11 -14.97 -10.67 2.34
C ALA A 11 -13.43 -10.65 2.37
N GLY A 12 -12.88 -11.40 3.32
CA GLY A 12 -11.45 -11.60 3.47
C GLY A 12 -10.86 -12.36 2.29
N LEU A 13 -10.11 -11.66 1.45
CA LEU A 13 -8.94 -12.28 0.84
C LEU A 13 -7.89 -12.41 1.95
N SER A 14 -7.86 -13.59 2.58
CA SER A 14 -6.68 -14.05 3.31
C SER A 14 -5.54 -14.17 2.32
N VAL A 15 -4.80 -13.08 2.12
CA VAL A 15 -3.47 -13.15 1.53
C VAL A 15 -2.61 -13.84 2.59
N PRO A 16 -2.12 -15.07 2.36
CA PRO A 16 -1.25 -15.72 3.32
C PRO A 16 -0.04 -14.81 3.54
N ALA A 17 0.29 -14.60 4.81
CA ALA A 17 1.30 -13.68 5.31
C ALA A 17 2.55 -13.65 4.40
N LEU A 18 2.56 -12.69 3.46
CA LEU A 18 3.81 -12.09 3.03
C LEU A 18 4.31 -11.49 4.33
N LYS A 19 5.32 -12.14 4.93
CA LYS A 19 6.07 -11.59 6.06
C LYS A 19 6.19 -10.12 5.75
N ALA A 20 5.50 -9.29 6.53
CA ALA A 20 5.74 -7.87 6.52
C ALA A 20 7.19 -7.78 6.98
N GLN A 21 8.13 -7.89 6.03
CA GLN A 21 9.36 -7.12 6.11
C GLN A 21 8.80 -5.77 6.47
N ALA A 22 8.95 -5.39 7.74
CA ALA A 22 8.61 -4.07 8.22
C ALA A 22 9.12 -3.18 7.09
N ARG A 23 8.18 -2.59 6.34
CA ARG A 23 8.52 -1.89 5.12
C ARG A 23 9.05 -0.57 5.61
N PHE A 24 10.22 -0.64 6.25
CA PHE A 24 11.00 0.48 6.66
C PHE A 24 11.10 1.36 5.43
N PRO A 25 10.95 2.67 5.59
CA PRO A 25 11.24 3.57 4.49
C PRO A 25 12.60 3.19 3.88
N TRP A 26 12.69 3.17 2.55
CA TRP A 26 13.87 2.59 1.88
C TRP A 26 15.19 3.25 2.30
N TRP A 27 15.12 4.52 2.74
CA TRP A 27 16.22 5.34 3.23
C TRP A 27 16.70 4.98 4.65
N GLU A 28 15.89 4.27 5.44
CA GLU A 28 16.24 3.76 6.77
C GLU A 28 16.59 2.26 6.75
N GLY A 29 16.25 1.57 5.66
CA GLY A 29 16.43 0.13 5.52
C GLY A 29 17.77 -0.31 4.90
N PRO A 30 18.01 -1.63 4.83
CA PRO A 30 19.21 -2.19 4.18
C PRO A 30 19.29 -1.85 2.68
N ILE A 31 18.16 -1.50 2.06
CA ILE A 31 18.08 -1.06 0.66
C ILE A 31 18.98 0.16 0.43
N ALA A 32 18.98 1.16 1.30
CA ALA A 32 19.84 2.35 1.16
C ALA A 32 21.34 2.00 1.05
N LYS A 33 21.78 0.97 1.79
CA LYS A 33 23.19 0.51 1.77
C LYS A 33 23.58 -0.08 0.42
N SER A 34 22.63 -0.61 -0.34
CA SER A 34 22.87 -1.21 -1.66
C SER A 34 22.88 -0.22 -2.83
N LEU A 35 22.61 1.07 -2.55
CA LEU A 35 22.57 2.13 -3.56
C LEU A 35 23.90 2.88 -3.71
N ASP A 36 24.94 2.50 -2.95
CA ASP A 36 26.26 3.16 -2.97
C ASP A 36 26.15 4.69 -2.92
N LEU A 37 25.35 5.20 -1.97
CA LEU A 37 25.08 6.63 -1.81
C LEU A 37 26.35 7.37 -1.37
N THR A 38 26.64 8.49 -2.01
CA THR A 38 27.74 9.37 -1.56
C THR A 38 27.40 10.05 -0.23
N ASP A 39 28.41 10.56 0.48
CA ASP A 39 28.20 11.29 1.73
C ASP A 39 27.29 12.51 1.56
N ALA A 40 27.42 13.20 0.42
CA ALA A 40 26.56 14.32 0.06
C ALA A 40 25.09 13.89 -0.14
N GLN A 41 24.86 12.77 -0.86
CA GLN A 41 23.51 12.22 -1.04
C GLN A 41 22.89 11.78 0.28
N ASN A 42 23.67 11.10 1.13
CA ASN A 42 23.25 10.69 2.47
C ASN A 42 22.87 11.90 3.34
N ALA A 43 23.68 12.96 3.32
CA ALA A 43 23.38 14.18 4.05
C ALA A 43 22.08 14.85 3.55
N GLN A 44 21.90 14.95 2.23
CA GLN A 44 20.71 15.52 1.62
C GLN A 44 19.43 14.72 1.94
N ILE A 45 19.50 13.38 1.88
CA ILE A 45 18.39 12.50 2.23
C ILE A 45 18.00 12.68 3.70
N ARG A 46 18.97 12.66 4.63
CA ARG A 46 18.70 12.87 6.05
C ARG A 46 18.08 14.23 6.34
N ALA A 47 18.59 15.29 5.71
CA ALA A 47 18.06 16.64 5.85
C ALA A 47 16.61 16.72 5.35
N THR A 48 16.31 16.12 4.19
CA THR A 48 14.96 16.05 3.63
C THR A 48 14.01 15.30 4.56
N VAL A 49 14.41 14.13 5.07
CA VAL A 49 13.56 13.35 6.00
C VAL A 49 13.30 14.14 7.29
N ALA A 50 14.32 14.79 7.84
CA ALA A 50 14.19 15.62 9.05
C ALA A 50 13.23 16.80 8.83
N GLU A 51 13.32 17.49 7.69
CA GLU A 51 12.43 18.61 7.32
C GLU A 51 10.96 18.19 7.33
N TYR A 52 10.63 17.01 6.81
CA TYR A 52 9.24 16.57 6.63
C TYR A 52 8.67 15.79 7.82
N ARG A 53 9.52 15.24 8.71
CA ARG A 53 9.09 14.31 9.76
C ARG A 53 7.97 14.87 10.63
N ASP A 54 8.18 16.08 11.15
CA ASP A 54 7.23 16.69 12.10
C ASP A 54 5.93 17.08 11.37
N LYS A 55 6.03 17.65 10.15
CA LYS A 55 4.86 17.94 9.31
C LYS A 55 4.03 16.70 9.01
N LEU A 56 4.67 15.58 8.65
CA LEU A 56 3.99 14.32 8.36
C LEU A 56 3.38 13.67 9.62
N ARG A 57 3.97 13.88 10.80
CA ARG A 57 3.36 13.44 12.06
C ARG A 57 2.05 14.18 12.30
N ASP A 58 2.08 15.50 12.18
CA ASP A 58 0.92 16.34 12.47
C ASP A 58 -0.20 16.11 11.43
N LEU A 59 0.14 15.92 10.15
CA LEU A 59 -0.84 15.57 9.11
C LEU A 59 -1.50 14.20 9.33
N ARG A 60 -0.76 13.19 9.82
CA ARG A 60 -1.35 11.90 10.19
C ARG A 60 -2.29 12.04 11.39
N ALA A 61 -1.93 12.84 12.39
CA ALA A 61 -2.81 13.14 13.51
C ALA A 61 -4.10 13.84 13.04
N ALA A 62 -4.00 14.77 12.09
CA ALA A 62 -5.16 15.44 11.50
C ALA A 62 -6.08 14.47 10.75
N VAL A 63 -5.53 13.53 9.98
CA VAL A 63 -6.31 12.46 9.32
C VAL A 63 -7.03 11.61 10.37
N ASN A 64 -6.30 11.10 11.38
CA ASN A 64 -6.89 10.26 12.43
C ASN A 64 -8.01 10.99 13.18
N LYS A 65 -7.82 12.29 13.45
CA LYS A 65 -8.86 13.12 14.08
C LYS A 65 -10.10 13.23 13.18
N ALA A 66 -9.92 13.56 11.91
CA ALA A 66 -11.05 13.69 10.97
C ALA A 66 -11.79 12.35 10.76
N GLU A 67 -11.09 11.22 10.80
CA GLU A 67 -11.69 9.88 10.78
C GLU A 67 -12.53 9.64 12.04
N THR A 68 -11.99 9.96 13.21
CA THR A 68 -12.70 9.82 14.50
C THR A 68 -13.94 10.71 14.56
N ASP A 69 -13.83 11.95 14.09
CA ASP A 69 -14.94 12.91 14.08
C ASP A 69 -16.07 12.43 13.14
N LEU A 70 -15.72 11.88 11.95
CA LEU A 70 -16.68 11.29 11.03
C LEU A 70 -17.36 10.05 11.62
N GLU A 71 -16.58 9.16 12.27
CA GLU A 71 -17.11 7.98 12.94
C GLU A 71 -18.08 8.36 14.06
N ALA A 72 -17.78 9.40 14.84
CA ALA A 72 -18.66 9.89 15.89
C ALA A 72 -20.03 10.32 15.33
N ILE A 73 -20.06 11.08 14.24
CA ILE A 73 -21.31 11.53 13.57
C ILE A 73 -22.14 10.35 13.09
N PHE A 74 -21.50 9.32 12.53
CA PHE A 74 -22.21 8.12 12.05
C PHE A 74 -22.76 7.23 13.17
N ASN A 75 -22.26 7.39 14.39
CA ASN A 75 -22.70 6.63 15.55
C ASN A 75 -23.79 7.34 16.38
N GLU A 76 -24.24 8.52 15.96
CA GLU A 76 -25.36 9.25 16.58
C GLU A 76 -26.71 8.53 16.32
N GLU A 77 -27.68 8.72 17.23
CA GLU A 77 -29.03 8.10 17.10
C GLU A 77 -29.76 8.57 15.83
N SER A 78 -29.55 9.82 15.43
CA SER A 78 -30.01 10.38 14.16
C SER A 78 -28.86 11.13 13.50
N VAL A 79 -28.48 10.71 12.30
CA VAL A 79 -27.38 11.33 11.55
C VAL A 79 -27.87 12.61 10.86
N ASP A 80 -27.25 13.76 11.17
CA ASP A 80 -27.41 14.98 10.39
C ASP A 80 -26.63 14.88 9.08
N GLN A 81 -27.35 14.86 7.96
CA GLN A 81 -26.75 14.69 6.62
C GLN A 81 -25.79 15.83 6.25
N ARG A 82 -26.06 17.07 6.67
CA ARG A 82 -25.20 18.21 6.37
C ARG A 82 -23.89 18.08 7.13
N GLN A 83 -23.96 17.80 8.43
CA GLN A 83 -22.79 17.62 9.28
C GLN A 83 -21.94 16.43 8.81
N ALA A 84 -22.57 15.32 8.42
CA ALA A 84 -21.90 14.18 7.82
C ALA A 84 -21.13 14.56 6.55
N ASN A 85 -21.76 15.29 5.63
CA ASN A 85 -21.09 15.76 4.41
C ASN A 85 -19.91 16.68 4.70
N ASP A 86 -20.02 17.58 5.68
CA ASP A 86 -18.93 18.45 6.09
C ASP A 86 -17.75 17.66 6.67
N ALA A 87 -18.01 16.65 7.50
CA ALA A 87 -16.98 15.76 8.03
C ALA A 87 -16.30 14.90 6.95
N ILE A 88 -17.06 14.41 5.96
CA ILE A 88 -16.52 13.73 4.78
C ILE A 88 -15.54 14.63 4.02
N ASN A 89 -15.93 15.90 3.80
CA ASN A 89 -15.08 16.87 3.12
C ASN A 89 -13.80 17.18 3.91
N GLN A 90 -13.91 17.31 5.24
CA GLN A 90 -12.75 17.52 6.11
C GLN A 90 -11.77 16.33 6.05
N LEU A 91 -12.28 15.11 6.11
CA LEU A 91 -11.46 13.90 5.99
C LEU A 91 -10.78 13.82 4.61
N ALA A 92 -11.52 14.09 3.54
CA ALA A 92 -10.97 14.13 2.18
C ALA A 92 -9.84 15.16 2.05
N ALA A 93 -10.03 16.37 2.60
CA ALA A 93 -9.03 17.42 2.60
C ALA A 93 -7.76 17.02 3.38
N ALA A 94 -7.93 16.45 4.59
CA ALA A 94 -6.81 16.00 5.42
C ALA A 94 -5.98 14.90 4.72
N ARG A 95 -6.65 13.91 4.11
CA ARG A 95 -5.98 12.85 3.35
C ARG A 95 -5.25 13.39 2.12
N SER A 96 -5.85 14.35 1.42
CA SER A 96 -5.23 15.00 0.25
C SER A 96 -3.95 15.75 0.65
N GLU A 97 -3.96 16.51 1.74
CA GLU A 97 -2.78 17.25 2.19
C GLU A 97 -1.66 16.31 2.68
N LEU A 98 -2.00 15.21 3.37
CA LEU A 98 -1.05 14.17 3.72
C LEU A 98 -0.41 13.54 2.47
N PHE A 99 -1.22 13.18 1.47
CA PHE A 99 -0.73 12.61 0.22
C PHE A 99 0.18 13.58 -0.53
N LYS A 100 -0.25 14.85 -0.68
CA LYS A 100 0.52 15.91 -1.33
C LYS A 100 1.87 16.11 -0.65
N THR A 101 1.88 16.24 0.67
CA THR A 101 3.13 16.46 1.44
C THR A 101 4.06 15.25 1.35
N THR A 102 3.52 14.04 1.44
CA THR A 102 4.30 12.80 1.28
C THR A 102 4.90 12.73 -0.13
N SER A 103 4.11 13.03 -1.16
CA SER A 103 4.57 13.03 -2.56
C SER A 103 5.68 14.07 -2.82
N GLN A 104 5.60 15.23 -2.16
CA GLN A 104 6.65 16.25 -2.23
C GLN A 104 7.95 15.77 -1.59
N MET A 105 7.88 15.09 -0.44
CA MET A 105 9.05 14.47 0.19
C MET A 105 9.65 13.41 -0.74
N ASP A 106 8.83 12.49 -1.27
CA ASP A 106 9.27 11.44 -2.18
C ASP A 106 9.94 12.00 -3.43
N LEU A 107 9.43 13.10 -3.98
CA LEU A 107 10.05 13.80 -5.11
C LEU A 107 11.44 14.35 -4.74
N LYS A 108 11.60 15.01 -3.59
CA LYS A 108 12.90 15.51 -3.12
C LYS A 108 13.90 14.35 -2.94
N LEU A 109 13.45 13.24 -2.37
CA LEU A 109 14.29 12.05 -2.21
C LEU A 109 14.67 11.43 -3.56
N ARG A 110 13.75 11.39 -4.52
CA ARG A 110 14.02 10.92 -5.89
C ARG A 110 15.08 11.77 -6.59
N ILE A 111 15.06 13.09 -6.39
CA ILE A 111 16.02 14.03 -6.98
C ILE A 111 17.43 13.82 -6.42
N ALA A 112 17.57 13.39 -5.16
CA ALA A 112 18.87 13.10 -4.55
C ALA A 112 19.57 11.88 -5.18
N LEU A 113 18.83 10.99 -5.86
CA LEU A 113 19.35 9.77 -6.46
C LEU A 113 19.70 9.94 -7.94
N THR A 114 20.76 9.28 -8.37
CA THR A 114 21.06 9.14 -9.81
C THR A 114 20.03 8.24 -10.49
N ALA A 115 19.95 8.31 -11.82
CA ALA A 115 19.07 7.44 -12.60
C ALA A 115 19.36 5.95 -12.37
N GLN A 116 20.64 5.57 -12.26
CA GLN A 116 21.06 4.18 -11.99
C GLN A 116 20.64 3.73 -10.58
N GLN A 117 20.89 4.55 -9.56
CA GLN A 117 20.46 4.26 -8.18
C GLN A 117 18.94 4.09 -8.10
N TRP A 118 18.18 4.94 -8.82
CA TRP A 118 16.72 4.82 -8.88
C TRP A 118 16.25 3.51 -9.54
N GLN A 119 16.94 3.05 -10.59
CA GLN A 119 16.63 1.76 -11.21
C GLN A 119 16.89 0.59 -10.26
N VAL A 120 18.00 0.62 -9.53
CA VAL A 120 18.33 -0.39 -8.50
C VAL A 120 17.26 -0.39 -7.40
N LEU A 121 16.88 0.78 -6.90
CA LEU A 121 15.85 0.93 -5.89
C LEU A 121 14.50 0.35 -6.35
N GLN A 122 14.05 0.69 -7.56
CA GLN A 122 12.81 0.14 -8.13
C GLN A 122 12.86 -1.38 -8.31
N ALA A 123 14.01 -1.94 -8.71
CA ALA A 123 14.17 -3.38 -8.88
C ALA A 123 14.01 -4.13 -7.55
N GLN A 124 14.52 -3.57 -6.46
CA GLN A 124 14.44 -4.15 -5.12
C GLN A 124 13.07 -3.98 -4.46
N GLN A 125 12.34 -2.90 -4.77
CA GLN A 125 11.01 -2.64 -4.22
C GLN A 125 9.91 -3.49 -4.88
N ARG A 126 10.16 -4.09 -6.05
CA ARG A 126 9.20 -4.97 -6.74
C ARG A 126 9.05 -6.30 -5.99
N PRO A 127 7.84 -6.61 -5.46
CA PRO A 127 7.59 -7.93 -4.88
C PRO A 127 7.74 -9.01 -5.97
N GLY A 128 8.65 -9.98 -5.77
CA GLY A 128 8.77 -11.16 -6.65
C GLY A 128 9.86 -11.16 -7.72
N ARG A 129 10.79 -10.20 -7.73
CA ARG A 129 11.96 -10.21 -8.64
C ARG A 129 13.29 -10.08 -7.89
N GLY A 130 13.55 -11.01 -6.97
CA GLY A 130 14.91 -11.24 -6.48
C GLY A 130 15.78 -11.84 -7.59
N PRO A 131 17.11 -11.65 -7.56
CA PRO A 131 18.02 -12.33 -8.47
C PRO A 131 18.01 -13.82 -8.12
N GLY A 132 17.26 -14.62 -8.88
CA GLY A 132 17.15 -16.06 -8.65
C GLY A 132 15.82 -16.70 -9.01
N SER A 133 14.80 -15.97 -9.47
CA SER A 133 13.56 -16.61 -9.93
C SER A 133 13.85 -17.49 -11.15
N PRO A 134 13.75 -18.84 -11.07
CA PRO A 134 13.95 -19.69 -12.22
C PRO A 134 12.90 -19.31 -13.25
N ARG A 135 13.33 -19.02 -14.49
CA ARG A 135 12.42 -18.99 -15.64
C ARG A 135 11.63 -20.31 -15.55
N ARG A 136 10.32 -20.24 -15.30
CA ARG A 136 9.41 -21.35 -15.59
C ARG A 136 9.53 -21.62 -17.09
N ARG A 137 10.52 -22.42 -17.46
CA ARG A 137 10.59 -23.13 -18.73
C ARG A 137 9.33 -23.98 -18.71
N GLY A 138 8.41 -23.66 -19.60
CA GLY A 138 7.09 -24.29 -19.67
C GLY A 138 7.22 -25.81 -19.66
N ALA A 139 6.94 -26.41 -18.51
CA ALA A 139 6.63 -27.82 -18.40
C ALA A 139 5.15 -27.98 -18.75
N GLY A 140 4.85 -27.92 -20.05
CA GLY A 140 3.60 -28.43 -20.60
C GLY A 140 3.72 -29.95 -20.71
N GLY A 141 3.44 -30.65 -19.62
CA GLY A 141 3.34 -32.11 -19.59
C GLY A 141 2.08 -32.63 -20.32
N PRO A 142 2.08 -33.91 -20.72
CA PRO A 142 1.28 -34.43 -21.83
C PRO A 142 -0.14 -34.89 -21.45
N GLY A 143 -1.05 -34.72 -22.41
CA GLY A 143 -2.10 -35.68 -22.78
C GLY A 143 -2.97 -36.30 -21.69
N SER A 144 -4.17 -35.75 -21.51
CA SER A 144 -5.31 -36.50 -20.98
C SER A 144 -6.61 -36.04 -21.68
N LYS A 145 -6.97 -36.70 -22.78
CA LYS A 145 -8.35 -36.73 -23.27
C LYS A 145 -8.75 -38.19 -23.37
N ASN A 146 -9.50 -38.66 -22.38
CA ASN A 146 -10.15 -39.96 -22.40
C ASN A 146 -11.26 -39.99 -23.46
N PRO A 147 -11.52 -41.16 -24.07
CA PRO A 147 -12.53 -41.35 -25.11
C PRO A 147 -13.95 -41.45 -24.53
N ILE A 148 -14.93 -40.94 -25.28
CA ILE A 148 -16.36 -41.11 -25.01
C ILE A 148 -16.71 -42.59 -25.27
N ALA A 149 -17.05 -43.31 -24.20
CA ALA A 149 -17.61 -44.65 -24.26
C ALA A 149 -19.04 -44.59 -24.83
N GLY A 150 -19.29 -45.43 -25.83
CA GLY A 150 -20.62 -45.61 -26.43
C GLY A 150 -21.60 -46.24 -25.45
N SER A 151 -22.82 -45.69 -25.44
CA SER A 151 -23.99 -46.37 -24.90
C SER A 151 -24.73 -47.02 -26.08
N ALA A 152 -24.76 -48.35 -26.08
CA ALA A 152 -25.49 -49.15 -27.05
C ALA A 152 -26.93 -49.39 -26.58
N ALA A 153 -27.86 -49.12 -27.48
CA ALA A 153 -29.06 -49.89 -27.84
C ALA A 153 -30.23 -50.16 -26.85
N THR A 154 -31.40 -50.26 -27.49
CA THR A 154 -32.59 -51.07 -27.19
C THR A 154 -33.71 -50.45 -26.34
N LYS A 155 -34.74 -49.89 -27.00
CA LYS A 155 -36.04 -50.55 -27.18
C LYS A 155 -36.86 -49.87 -28.27
#